data_AF-W4UVD9-F1
#
_entry.id   AF-W4UVD9-F1
#
_cell.length_a   1.000
_cell.length_b   1.000
_cell.length_c   1.000
_cell.angle_alpha   90.00
_cell.angle_beta   90.00
_cell.angle_gamma   90.00
#
_symmetry.space_group_name_H-M   'P 1'
#
loop_
_entity.id
_entity.type
_entity.pdbx_description
1 polymer ?
#
loop_
_entity_poly.entity_id
_entity_poly.type
_entity_poly.pdbx_seq_one_letter_code
_entity_poly.pdbx_strand_id
1 'polypeptide(L)' 'MEALYRLNEVDKSIMLLYLEDYSYEEISDIVGISASNVGVKIHRLKVQLQKQLNN' A
#
# COMPACT_ATOMS: atom_id res chain seq x y z
N MET A 1 -4.65 12.41 7.36
CA MET A 1 -3.76 11.32 7.81
C MET A 1 -4.49 10.15 8.47
N GLU A 2 -5.69 10.30 9.03
CA GLU A 2 -6.42 9.21 9.74
C GLU A 2 -6.71 7.94 8.93
N ALA A 3 -6.94 8.04 7.62
CA ALA A 3 -7.29 6.88 6.78
C ALA A 3 -6.16 5.83 6.69
N LEU A 4 -4.89 6.27 6.73
CA LEU A 4 -3.73 5.38 6.71
C LEU A 4 -3.51 4.66 8.05
N TYR A 5 -3.98 5.22 9.17
CA TYR A 5 -3.86 4.58 10.49
C TYR A 5 -4.80 3.38 10.68
N ARG A 6 -5.80 3.21 9.81
CA ARG A 6 -6.70 2.04 9.81
C ARG A 6 -6.13 0.85 9.05
N LEU A 7 -4.99 1.01 8.37
CA LEU A 7 -4.30 -0.08 7.70
C LEU A 7 -3.51 -0.91 8.71
N ASN A 8 -3.42 -2.22 8.47
CA ASN A 8 -2.46 -3.06 9.19
C ASN A 8 -1.02 -2.62 8.83
N GLU A 9 -0.06 -3.02 9.65
CA GLU A 9 1.34 -2.58 9.54
C GLU A 9 1.95 -2.87 8.16
N VAL A 10 1.64 -4.02 7.56
CA VAL A 10 2.15 -4.43 6.25
C VAL A 10 1.56 -3.54 5.15
N ASP A 11 0.25 -3.35 5.14
CA ASP A 11 -0.43 -2.53 4.14
C ASP A 11 -0.02 -1.04 4.25
N LYS A 12 0.24 -0.56 5.48
CA LYS A 12 0.80 0.77 5.71
C LYS A 12 2.22 0.88 5.16
N SER A 13 3.08 -0.10 5.41
CA SER A 13 4.47 -0.12 4.92
C SER A 13 4.52 -0.11 3.38
N ILE A 14 3.67 -0.93 2.73
CA ILE A 14 3.57 -0.97 1.27
C ILE A 14 3.14 0.39 0.70
N MET A 15 2.13 1.04 1.29
CA MET A 15 1.68 2.35 0.79
C MET A 15 2.69 3.46 1.06
N LEU A 16 3.42 3.44 2.18
CA LEU A 16 4.46 4.42 2.45
C LEU A 16 5.58 4.34 1.41
N LEU A 17 6.12 3.14 1.19
CA LEU A 17 7.17 2.93 0.18
C LEU A 17 6.69 3.32 -1.22
N TYR A 18 5.45 2.96 -1.57
CA TYR A 18 4.86 3.38 -2.85
C TYR A 18 4.72 4.90 -3.00
N LEU A 19 4.43 5.62 -1.90
CA LEU A 19 4.36 7.09 -1.90
C LEU A 19 5.74 7.76 -1.93
N GLU A 20 6.79 7.03 -1.56
CA GLU A 20 8.20 7.43 -1.69
C GLU A 20 8.79 7.02 -3.05
N ASP A 21 7.93 6.72 -4.04
CA ASP A 21 8.27 6.36 -5.43
C ASP A 21 9.10 5.08 -5.59
N TYR A 22 9.11 4.18 -4.60
CA TYR A 22 9.70 2.84 -4.76
C TYR A 22 8.92 2.01 -5.79
N SER A 23 9.65 1.28 -6.63
CA SER A 23 9.09 0.31 -7.57
C SER A 23 8.45 -0.89 -6.86
N TYR A 24 7.60 -1.64 -7.57
CA TYR A 24 6.96 -2.82 -6.97
C TYR A 24 7.98 -3.91 -6.63
N GLU A 25 9.05 -3.99 -7.41
CA GLU A 25 10.20 -4.86 -7.21
C GLU A 25 10.95 -4.48 -5.92
N GLU A 26 11.31 -3.21 -5.72
CA GLU A 26 11.99 -2.77 -4.50
C GLU A 26 11.11 -2.97 -3.25
N ILE A 27 9.81 -2.69 -3.36
CA ILE A 27 8.86 -2.95 -2.27
C ILE A 27 8.75 -4.45 -1.98
N SER A 28 8.81 -5.29 -3.02
CA SER A 28 8.76 -6.75 -2.90
C SER A 28 9.96 -7.29 -2.12
N ASP A 29 11.15 -6.74 -2.38
CA ASP A 29 12.38 -7.12 -1.70
C ASP A 29 12.39 -6.67 -0.23
N ILE A 30 11.85 -5.48 0.06
CA ILE A 30 11.77 -4.95 1.43
C ILE A 30 10.72 -5.70 2.27
N VAL A 31 9.55 -5.97 1.71
CA VAL A 31 8.39 -6.50 2.45
C VAL A 31 8.38 -8.04 2.48
N GLY A 32 9.11 -8.70 1.56
CA GLY A 32 9.18 -10.16 1.51
C GLY A 32 7.96 -10.84 0.89
N ILE A 33 7.25 -10.14 -0.01
CA ILE A 33 6.13 -10.68 -0.81
C ILE A 33 6.41 -10.44 -2.28
N SER A 34 5.77 -11.15 -3.20
CA SER A 34 6.01 -10.92 -4.64
C SER A 34 5.54 -9.55 -5.12
N ALA A 35 6.23 -8.98 -6.13
CA ALA A 35 5.86 -7.71 -6.77
C ALA A 35 4.41 -7.71 -7.31
N SER A 36 3.92 -8.86 -7.79
CA SER A 36 2.51 -9.02 -8.19
C SER A 36 1.55 -8.82 -7.00
N ASN A 37 1.89 -9.38 -5.83
CA ASN A 37 1.09 -9.20 -4.61
C ASN A 37 1.15 -7.75 -4.10
N VAL A 38 2.30 -7.08 -4.24
CA VAL A 38 2.44 -5.63 -3.98
C VAL A 38 1.45 -4.84 -4.85
N GLY A 39 1.42 -5.08 -6.16
CA GLY A 39 0.51 -4.41 -7.08
C GLY A 39 -0.98 -4.59 -6.73
N VAL A 40 -1.38 -5.83 -6.42
CA VAL A 40 -2.77 -6.14 -5.99
C VAL A 40 -3.11 -5.41 -4.69
N LYS A 41 -2.20 -5.40 -3.72
CA LYS A 41 -2.38 -4.71 -2.44
C LYS A 41 -2.52 -3.21 -2.64
N ILE A 42 -1.62 -2.57 -3.39
CA ILE A 42 -1.68 -1.12 -3.68
C ILE A 42 -3.02 -0.76 -4.35
N HIS A 43 -3.46 -1.53 -5.35
CA HIS A 43 -4.75 -1.30 -5.99
C HIS A 43 -5.91 -1.35 -4.98
N ARG A 44 -5.96 -2.41 -4.16
CA ARG A 44 -7.00 -2.57 -3.13
C ARG A 44 -6.98 -1.42 -2.12
N LEU A 45 -5.80 -1.00 -1.67
CA LEU A 45 -5.62 0.06 -0.70
C LEU A 45 -6.06 1.42 -1.26
N LYS A 46 -5.73 1.73 -2.52
CA LYS A 46 -6.24 2.94 -3.21
C LYS A 46 -7.77 2.98 -3.25
N VAL A 47 -8.41 1.86 -3.62
CA VAL A 47 -9.88 1.77 -3.65
C VAL A 47 -10.48 1.94 -2.24
N GLN A 48 -9.87 1.34 -1.22
CA GLN A 48 -10.33 1.48 0.17
C GLN A 48 -10.21 2.93 0.66
N LEU A 49 -9.09 3.60 0.39
CA LEU A 49 -8.86 4.99 0.77
C LEU A 49 -9.83 5.94 0.07
N GLN A 50 -10.08 5.75 -1.23
CA GLN A 50 -11.08 6.53 -1.97
C GLN A 50 -12.48 6.41 -1.35
N LYS A 51 -12.91 5.21 -0.97
CA LYS A 51 -14.20 4.99 -0.30
C LYS A 51 -14.29 5.66 1.07
N GLN A 52 -13.17 5.82 1.77
CA GLN A 52 -13.13 6.50 3.07
C GLN A 52 -13.09 8.03 2.96
N LEU A 53 -12.60 8.57 1.84
CA LEU A 53 -12.54 10.02 1.60
C LEU A 53 -13.82 10.58 0.96
N ASN A 54 -14.57 9.73 0.26
CA ASN A 54 -15.83 10.09 -0.39
C ASN A 54 -17.07 9.85 0.50
N ASN A 55 -16.87 9.48 1.76
CA ASN A 55 -17.91 9.38 2.81
C ASN A 55 -17.60 10.40 3.91
#